data_AF-A0A0K8UWZ0-F1
#
_entry.id   AF-A0A0K8UWZ0-F1
#
_cell.length_a   1.000
_cell.length_b   1.000
_cell.length_c   1.000
_cell.angle_alpha   90.00
_cell.angle_beta   90.00
_cell.angle_gamma   90.00
#
_symmetry.space_group_name_H-M   'P 1'
#
loop_
_entity.id
_entity.type
_entity.pdbx_description
1 polymer ?
#
loop_
_entity_poly.entity_id
_entity_poly.type
_entity_poly.pdbx_seq_one_letter_code
_entity_poly.pdbx_strand_id
1 'polypeptide(L)'
;MARQRLRIGLLLSCLFVVTTALRVPDDLHANAEAALRLERARSLQPCNLTDTEVCPPSKYRQPTGECNNVSHRKWGARGDILLRLMAPDYADGISQPRTSHGTHVLPDADTVIEQL
;
A
#
# COMPACT_ATOMS: atom_id res chain seq x y z
N MET A 1 36.13 -5.99 29.01
CA MET A 1 36.10 -5.70 27.55
C MET A 1 35.05 -6.51 26.77
N ALA A 2 34.88 -7.82 27.01
CA ALA A 2 33.90 -8.65 26.26
C ALA A 2 32.42 -8.22 26.41
N ARG A 3 31.98 -7.83 27.61
CA ARG A 3 30.59 -7.35 27.85
C ARG A 3 30.24 -6.05 27.11
N GLN A 4 31.22 -5.16 26.91
CA GLN A 4 31.01 -3.91 26.19
C GLN A 4 30.94 -4.15 24.68
N ARG A 5 31.74 -5.08 24.15
CA ARG A 5 31.65 -5.53 22.76
C ARG A 5 30.32 -6.24 22.46
N LEU A 6 29.82 -7.07 23.39
CA LEU A 6 28.52 -7.73 23.26
C LEU A 6 27.35 -6.73 23.27
N ARG A 7 27.39 -5.74 24.17
CA ARG A 7 26.37 -4.67 24.23
C ARG A 7 26.37 -3.79 22.99
N ILE A 8 27.54 -3.42 22.48
CA ILE A 8 27.66 -2.65 21.22
C ILE A 8 27.16 -3.48 20.04
N GLY A 9 27.51 -4.77 19.97
CA GLY A 9 27.02 -5.68 18.93
C GLY A 9 25.50 -5.81 18.94
N LEU A 10 24.89 -5.96 20.12
CA LEU A 10 23.43 -6.05 20.28
C LEU A 10 22.71 -4.75 19.89
N LEU A 11 23.28 -3.59 20.26
CA LEU A 11 22.75 -2.29 19.87
C LEU A 11 22.84 -2.06 18.36
N LEU A 12 23.99 -2.37 17.75
CA LEU A 12 24.17 -2.26 16.30
C LEU A 12 23.26 -3.23 15.54
N SER A 13 23.07 -4.46 16.04
CA SER A 13 22.14 -5.40 15.42
C SER A 13 20.69 -4.94 15.54
N CYS A 14 20.27 -4.42 16.70
CA CYS A 14 18.92 -3.87 16.87
C CYS A 14 18.68 -2.67 15.96
N LEU A 15 19.62 -1.74 15.87
CA LEU A 15 19.54 -0.59 14.96
C LEU A 15 19.44 -1.04 13.50
N PHE A 16 20.28 -1.99 13.07
CA PHE A 16 20.30 -2.48 11.70
C PHE A 16 19.01 -3.23 11.33
N VAL A 17 18.52 -4.12 12.20
CA VAL A 17 17.27 -4.87 12.00
C VAL A 17 16.05 -3.94 11.93
N VAL A 18 16.00 -2.90 12.75
CA VAL A 18 14.91 -1.91 12.71
C VAL A 18 14.93 -1.12 11.40
N THR A 19 16.11 -0.74 10.90
CA THR A 19 16.22 -0.01 9.63
C THR A 19 15.86 -0.83 8.39
N THR A 20 16.09 -2.15 8.40
CA THR A 20 15.78 -3.02 7.25
C THR A 20 14.33 -3.50 7.26
N ALA A 21 13.75 -3.78 8.44
CA ALA A 21 12.38 -4.29 8.55
C ALA A 21 11.29 -3.23 8.25
N LEU A 22 11.60 -1.95 8.38
CA LEU A 22 10.64 -0.84 8.18
C LEU A 22 10.84 -0.09 6.85
N ARG A 23 11.75 -0.56 5.98
CA ARG A 23 12.03 0.13 4.71
C ARG A 23 10.96 -0.22 3.68
N VAL A 24 10.27 0.80 3.18
CA VAL A 24 9.39 0.67 2.00
C VAL A 24 10.25 0.27 0.79
N PRO A 25 9.87 -0.77 0.02
CA PRO A 25 10.58 -1.16 -1.19
C PRO A 25 10.78 0.03 -2.15
N ASP A 26 11.94 0.10 -2.81
CA ASP A 26 12.31 1.26 -3.62
C ASP A 26 11.30 1.52 -4.77
N ASP A 27 10.69 0.47 -5.33
CA ASP A 27 9.62 0.54 -6.34
C ASP A 27 8.31 1.16 -5.81
N LEU A 28 8.05 1.05 -4.51
CA LEU A 28 6.86 1.61 -3.86
C LEU A 28 7.10 2.95 -3.20
N HIS A 29 8.37 3.36 -3.04
CA HIS A 29 8.75 4.54 -2.28
C HIS A 29 8.08 5.81 -2.84
N ALA A 30 8.18 6.04 -4.15
CA ALA A 30 7.59 7.21 -4.80
C ALA A 30 6.05 7.26 -4.63
N ASN A 31 5.38 6.12 -4.77
CA ASN A 31 3.93 6.01 -4.62
C ASN A 31 3.52 6.30 -3.16
N ALA A 32 4.24 5.72 -2.19
CA ALA A 32 3.99 5.91 -0.78
C ALA A 32 4.18 7.36 -0.35
N GLU A 33 5.26 8.02 -0.81
CA GLU A 33 5.46 9.43 -0.50
C GLU A 33 4.40 10.33 -1.14
N ALA A 34 4.00 10.07 -2.38
CA ALA A 34 2.96 10.83 -3.07
C ALA A 34 1.62 10.72 -2.32
N ALA A 35 1.23 9.51 -1.92
CA ALA A 35 0.03 9.26 -1.12
C ALA A 35 0.08 10.02 0.22
N LEU A 36 1.19 9.91 0.97
CA LEU A 36 1.36 10.61 2.24
C LEU A 36 1.27 12.14 2.11
N ARG A 37 1.77 12.71 1.00
CA ARG A 37 1.65 14.14 0.71
C ARG A 37 0.20 14.56 0.48
N LEU A 38 -0.59 13.76 -0.24
CA LEU A 38 -2.01 14.03 -0.50
C LEU A 38 -2.85 13.91 0.77
N GLU A 39 -2.61 12.87 1.57
CA GLU A 39 -3.27 12.68 2.87
C GLU A 39 -3.01 13.86 3.80
N ARG A 40 -1.75 14.29 3.91
CA ARG A 40 -1.38 15.47 4.71
C ARG A 40 -2.06 16.75 4.20
N ALA A 41 -2.22 16.88 2.89
CA ALA A 41 -2.90 18.01 2.27
C ALA A 41 -4.44 17.91 2.32
N ARG A 42 -5.00 16.77 2.74
CA ARG A 42 -6.44 16.44 2.62
C ARG A 42 -6.95 16.67 1.19
N SER A 43 -6.11 16.35 0.21
CA SER A 43 -6.41 16.58 -1.21
C SER A 43 -7.04 15.34 -1.82
N LEU A 44 -8.15 15.53 -2.54
CA LEU A 44 -8.78 14.49 -3.36
C LEU A 44 -8.18 14.40 -4.77
N GLN A 45 -7.06 15.07 -5.03
CA GLN A 45 -6.41 14.98 -6.33
C GLN A 45 -5.88 13.55 -6.59
N PRO A 46 -5.99 13.05 -7.83
CA PRO A 46 -5.39 11.78 -8.22
C PRO A 46 -3.86 11.80 -8.03
N CYS A 47 -3.30 10.68 -7.55
CA CYS A 47 -1.86 10.45 -7.60
C CYS A 47 -1.40 10.41 -9.07
N ASN A 48 -0.87 11.52 -9.58
CA ASN A 48 -0.42 11.58 -10.96
C ASN A 48 1.03 11.06 -11.07
N LEU A 49 1.18 9.74 -11.05
CA LEU A 49 2.47 9.08 -11.18
C LEU A 49 2.79 8.92 -12.67
N THR A 50 3.78 9.67 -13.16
CA THR A 50 4.21 9.59 -14.55
C THR A 50 4.95 8.28 -14.79
N ASP A 51 4.38 7.40 -15.60
CA ASP A 51 4.99 6.15 -16.02
C ASP A 51 5.77 6.38 -17.32
N THR A 52 6.97 6.95 -17.20
CA THR A 52 7.81 7.34 -18.35
C THR A 52 8.85 6.27 -18.73
N GLU A 53 8.93 5.18 -17.96
CA GLU A 53 9.97 4.18 -18.17
C GLU A 53 9.53 3.09 -19.16
N VAL A 54 10.30 2.94 -20.24
CA VAL A 54 10.09 1.88 -21.24
C VAL A 54 10.39 0.52 -20.64
N CYS A 55 9.51 -0.47 -20.84
CA CYS A 55 9.72 -1.82 -20.34
C CYS A 55 10.93 -2.51 -20.98
N PRO A 56 11.93 -2.97 -20.19
CA PRO A 56 13.06 -3.71 -20.74
C PRO A 56 12.62 -5.13 -21.17
N PRO A 57 13.17 -5.68 -22.27
CA PRO A 57 12.90 -7.06 -22.66
C PRO A 57 13.46 -8.02 -21.61
N SER A 58 12.61 -8.93 -21.13
CA SER A 58 13.00 -9.97 -20.17
C SER A 58 12.29 -11.27 -20.51
N LYS A 59 12.99 -12.40 -20.29
CA LYS A 59 12.40 -13.74 -20.41
C LYS A 59 11.47 -14.07 -19.23
N TYR A 60 11.70 -13.46 -18.06
CA TYR A 60 11.00 -13.80 -16.82
C TYR A 60 10.24 -12.60 -16.26
N ARG A 61 9.19 -12.90 -15.49
CA ARG A 61 8.37 -11.89 -14.80
C ARG A 61 9.19 -11.19 -13.75
N GLN A 62 8.99 -9.89 -13.61
CA GLN A 62 9.53 -9.16 -12.47
C GLN A 62 8.78 -9.56 -11.19
N PRO A 63 9.46 -9.69 -10.03
CA PRO A 63 8.80 -9.94 -8.75
C PRO A 63 7.80 -8.84 -8.35
N THR A 64 7.95 -7.64 -8.90
CA THR A 64 7.05 -6.50 -8.72
C THR A 64 5.74 -6.66 -9.49
N GLY A 65 5.71 -7.50 -10.53
CA GLY A 65 4.59 -7.59 -11.48
C GLY A 65 4.62 -6.55 -12.59
N GLU A 66 5.57 -5.60 -12.57
CA GLU A 66 5.71 -4.59 -13.62
C GLU A 66 6.05 -5.20 -14.99
N CYS A 67 5.70 -4.46 -16.04
CA CYS A 67 5.95 -4.82 -17.43
C CYS A 67 5.27 -6.10 -17.90
N ASN A 68 4.28 -6.62 -17.16
CA ASN A 68 3.42 -7.64 -17.71
C ASN A 68 2.55 -7.11 -18.87
N ASN A 69 2.15 -5.84 -18.79
CA ASN A 69 1.52 -5.09 -19.86
C ASN A 69 2.50 -4.00 -20.36
N VAL A 70 3.05 -4.17 -21.55
CA VAL A 70 4.06 -3.24 -22.11
C VAL A 70 3.49 -1.85 -22.44
N SER A 71 2.19 -1.77 -22.73
CA SER A 71 1.51 -0.50 -22.99
C SER A 71 1.15 0.23 -21.69
N HIS A 72 1.01 -0.50 -20.59
CA HIS A 72 0.66 0.02 -19.27
C HIS A 72 1.50 -0.70 -18.20
N ARG A 73 2.77 -0.29 -18.04
CA ARG A 73 3.78 -1.02 -17.26
C ARG A 73 3.31 -1.41 -15.86
N LYS A 74 2.57 -0.53 -15.18
CA LYS A 74 2.14 -0.72 -13.78
C LYS A 74 0.83 -1.49 -13.58
N TRP A 75 0.04 -1.77 -14.62
CA TRP A 75 -1.26 -2.44 -14.45
C TRP A 75 -1.11 -3.83 -13.83
N GLY A 76 -1.63 -3.99 -12.62
CA GLY A 76 -1.56 -5.25 -11.87
C GLY A 76 -0.21 -5.50 -11.20
N ALA A 77 0.68 -4.51 -11.19
CA ALA A 77 1.89 -4.55 -10.37
C ALA A 77 1.54 -4.42 -8.88
N ARG A 78 2.43 -4.87 -8.00
CA ARG A 78 2.24 -4.72 -6.55
C ARG A 78 2.21 -3.24 -6.17
N GLY A 79 1.39 -2.91 -5.18
CA GLY A 79 1.21 -1.54 -4.72
C GLY A 79 0.44 -0.64 -5.69
N ASP A 80 -0.06 -1.18 -6.79
CA ASP A 80 -1.12 -0.54 -7.58
C ASP A 80 -2.46 -0.64 -6.83
N ILE A 81 -3.38 0.28 -7.15
CA ILE A 81 -4.70 0.30 -6.54
C ILE A 81 -5.59 -0.81 -7.11
N LEU A 82 -6.50 -1.34 -6.30
CA LEU A 82 -7.51 -2.27 -6.81
C LEU A 82 -8.47 -1.54 -7.76
N LEU A 83 -8.66 -2.11 -8.95
CA LEU A 83 -9.61 -1.61 -9.93
C LEU A 83 -11.03 -1.65 -9.34
N ARG A 84 -11.76 -0.54 -9.46
CA ARG A 84 -13.18 -0.46 -9.09
C ARG A 84 -14.05 -0.50 -10.34
N LEU A 85 -14.93 -1.50 -10.42
CA LEU A 85 -15.93 -1.61 -11.50
C LEU A 85 -17.15 -0.72 -11.27
N MET A 86 -17.37 -0.28 -10.03
CA MET A 86 -18.46 0.61 -9.62
C MET A 86 -17.92 1.71 -8.70
N ALA A 87 -18.68 2.80 -8.57
CA ALA A 87 -18.33 3.88 -7.64
C ALA A 87 -18.22 3.34 -6.19
N PRO A 88 -17.24 3.85 -5.40
CA PRO A 88 -17.18 3.54 -3.97
C PRO A 88 -18.38 4.12 -3.24
N ASP A 89 -18.79 3.48 -2.14
CA ASP A 89 -19.92 3.92 -1.33
C ASP A 89 -19.58 3.77 0.16
N TYR A 90 -18.96 4.84 0.68
CA TYR A 90 -18.43 5.03 2.03
C TYR A 90 -19.33 5.98 2.83
N ALA A 91 -19.31 5.88 4.17
CA ALA A 91 -20.14 6.74 5.04
C ALA A 91 -19.83 8.24 4.91
N ASP A 92 -18.57 8.58 4.68
CA ASP A 92 -18.09 9.95 4.46
C ASP A 92 -17.79 10.26 2.98
N GLY A 93 -18.10 9.33 2.08
CA GLY A 93 -17.75 9.40 0.67
C GLY A 93 -16.27 9.24 0.36
N ILE A 94 -15.40 8.97 1.35
CA ILE A 94 -13.95 8.95 1.18
C ILE A 94 -13.34 7.63 1.66
N SER A 95 -13.44 7.31 2.95
CA SER A 95 -12.70 6.19 3.55
C SER A 95 -13.42 5.50 4.71
N GLN A 96 -14.38 6.15 5.36
CA GLN A 96 -15.10 5.55 6.48
C GLN A 96 -16.02 4.43 5.98
N PRO A 97 -15.92 3.21 6.55
CA PRO A 97 -16.84 2.13 6.21
C PRO A 97 -18.30 2.56 6.40
N ARG A 98 -19.17 2.06 5.53
CA ARG A 98 -20.60 2.34 5.65
C ARG A 98 -21.13 1.81 6.98
N THR A 99 -21.89 2.64 7.69
CA THR A 99 -22.54 2.26 8.95
C THR A 99 -24.06 2.11 8.80
N SER A 100 -24.65 2.65 7.73
CA SER A 100 -26.08 2.62 7.42
C SER A 100 -26.30 2.74 5.90
N HIS A 101 -27.36 2.13 5.38
CA HIS A 101 -27.86 2.34 4.00
C HIS A 101 -29.26 3.01 3.99
N GLY A 102 -29.78 3.43 5.15
CA GLY A 102 -31.12 3.98 5.30
C GLY A 102 -31.35 4.53 6.70
N THR A 103 -32.44 4.10 7.35
CA THR A 103 -32.81 4.58 8.69
C THR A 103 -32.16 3.80 9.83
N HIS A 104 -31.59 2.63 9.56
CA HIS A 104 -31.03 1.73 10.56
C HIS A 104 -29.55 1.45 10.29
N VAL A 105 -28.84 1.13 11.38
CA VAL A 105 -27.43 0.75 11.37
C VAL A 105 -27.29 -0.64 10.77
N LEU A 106 -26.22 -0.88 10.01
CA LEU A 106 -25.89 -2.21 9.51
C LEU A 106 -25.63 -3.16 10.69
N PRO A 107 -26.05 -4.43 10.61
CA PRO A 107 -25.82 -5.39 11.67
C PRO A 107 -24.33 -5.64 11.88
N ASP A 108 -23.98 -6.07 13.09
CA ASP A 108 -22.63 -6.55 13.36
C ASP A 108 -22.30 -7.78 12.51
N ALA A 109 -21.05 -7.87 12.06
CA ALA A 109 -20.63 -8.94 11.14
C ALA A 109 -20.79 -10.33 11.77
N ASP A 110 -20.51 -10.48 13.07
CA ASP A 110 -20.61 -11.77 13.74
C ASP A 110 -22.07 -12.18 13.91
N THR A 111 -22.97 -11.22 14.18
CA THR A 111 -24.43 -11.47 14.23
C THR A 111 -24.95 -12.00 12.89
N VAL A 112 -24.42 -11.52 11.76
CA VAL A 112 -24.80 -12.03 10.43
C VAL A 112 -24.27 -13.45 10.23
N ILE A 113 -23.02 -13.72 10.62
CA ILE A 113 -22.41 -15.05 10.49
C ILE A 113 -23.17 -16.10 11.32
N GLU A 114 -23.61 -15.75 12.53
CA GLU A 114 -24.39 -16.65 13.41
C GLU A 114 -25.77 -17.02 12.85
N GLN A 115 -26.28 -16.26 11.88
CA GLN A 115 -27.60 -16.47 11.26
C GLN A 115 -27.53 -17.26 9.94
N LEU A 116 -26.33 -17.62 9.48
CA LEU A 116 -26.08 -18.44 8.28
C LEU A 116 -25.98 -19.93 8.61
#